data_AF-A0AAE4FM96-F1
#
_entry.id   AF-A0AAE4FM96-F1
#
_cell.length_a   1.000
_cell.length_b   1.000
_cell.length_c   1.000
_cell.angle_alpha   90.00
_cell.angle_beta   90.00
_cell.angle_gamma   90.00
#
_symmetry.space_group_name_H-M   'P 1'
#
loop_
_entity.id
_entity.type
_entity.pdbx_description
1 polymer ?
#
loop_
_entity_poly.entity_id
_entity_poly.type
_entity_poly.pdbx_seq_one_letter_code
_entity_poly.pdbx_strand_id
1 'polypeptide(L)' 'MKVGKILKTQQPNTHKQLNKNRKQNKKRNRRGNKKEDLSFSDVMELMQHDSYCRGRGGSIKQKTWGNG' A
#
# COMPACT_ATOMS: atom_id res chain seq x y z
N MET A 1 2.90 12.38 -28.52
CA MET A 1 2.20 13.60 -28.05
C MET A 1 1.60 13.32 -26.67
N LYS A 2 1.86 14.12 -25.61
CA LYS A 2 1.34 13.83 -24.25
C LYS A 2 0.11 14.70 -23.96
N VAL A 3 -1.06 14.07 -23.82
CA VAL A 3 -2.37 14.72 -23.57
C VAL A 3 -2.33 15.69 -22.37
N GLY A 4 -1.58 15.36 -21.31
CA GLY A 4 -1.42 16.25 -20.15
C GLY A 4 -0.69 17.57 -20.46
N LYS A 5 0.25 17.59 -21.40
CA LYS A 5 0.92 18.83 -21.83
C LYS A 5 -0.04 19.74 -22.61
N ILE A 6 -0.88 19.14 -23.45
CA ILE A 6 -1.89 19.85 -24.25
C ILE A 6 -2.98 20.45 -23.37
N LEU A 7 -3.49 19.70 -22.39
CA LEU A 7 -4.45 20.21 -21.40
C LEU A 7 -3.86 21.37 -20.59
N LYS A 8 -2.57 21.32 -20.24
CA LYS A 8 -1.91 22.42 -19.52
C LYS A 8 -1.84 23.71 -20.35
N THR A 9 -1.60 23.60 -21.66
CA THR A 9 -1.49 24.77 -22.55
C THR A 9 -2.84 25.30 -23.03
N GLN A 10 -3.78 24.40 -23.36
CA GLN A 10 -5.08 24.78 -23.92
C GLN A 10 -6.13 25.08 -22.85
N GLN A 11 -6.07 24.40 -21.70
CA GLN A 11 -7.09 24.53 -20.65
C GLN A 11 -6.46 24.49 -19.24
N PRO A 12 -5.80 25.58 -18.82
CA PRO A 12 -5.06 25.61 -17.55
C PRO A 12 -5.95 25.43 -16.32
N ASN A 13 -7.22 25.86 -16.38
CA ASN A 13 -8.16 25.76 -15.26
C ASN A 13 -8.61 24.31 -15.00
N THR A 14 -8.97 23.55 -16.04
CA THR A 14 -9.30 22.12 -15.91
C THR A 14 -8.10 21.30 -15.46
N HIS A 15 -6.89 21.60 -15.97
CA HIS A 15 -5.66 20.97 -15.49
C HIS A 15 -5.41 21.20 -13.99
N LYS A 16 -5.66 22.42 -13.48
CA LYS A 16 -5.55 22.73 -12.04
C LYS A 16 -6.57 21.96 -11.21
N GLN A 17 -7.83 21.86 -11.66
CA GLN A 17 -8.88 21.11 -10.96
C GLN A 17 -8.58 19.61 -10.91
N LEU A 18 -8.19 19.00 -12.03
CA LEU A 18 -7.83 17.58 -12.12
C LEU A 18 -6.67 17.22 -11.18
N ASN A 19 -5.65 18.09 -11.09
CA ASN A 19 -4.52 17.86 -10.19
C ASN A 19 -4.89 18.01 -8.69
N LYS A 20 -5.82 18.91 -8.35
CA LYS A 20 -6.37 19.02 -6.99
C LYS A 20 -7.12 17.75 -6.58
N ASN A 21 -7.98 17.21 -7.44
CA ASN A 21 -8.73 15.99 -7.20
C ASN A 21 -7.81 14.77 -7.00
N ARG A 22 -6.71 14.69 -7.79
CA ARG A 22 -5.70 13.63 -7.64
C ARG A 22 -5.04 13.64 -6.25
N LYS A 23 -4.73 14.82 -5.70
CA LYS A 23 -4.14 14.96 -4.35
C LYS A 23 -5.14 14.57 -3.25
N GLN A 24 -6.41 14.92 -3.40
CA GLN A 24 -7.47 14.57 -2.45
C GLN A 24 -7.76 13.06 -2.43
N ASN A 25 -7.87 12.43 -3.60
CA ASN A 25 -8.05 10.97 -3.69
C ASN A 25 -6.85 10.20 -3.10
N LYS A 26 -5.62 10.68 -3.30
CA LYS A 26 -4.44 10.08 -2.65
C LYS A 26 -4.47 10.21 -1.13
N LYS A 27 -5.02 11.32 -0.58
CA LYS A 27 -5.22 11.48 0.87
C LYS A 27 -6.32 10.57 1.40
N ARG A 28 -7.40 10.36 0.64
CA ARG A 28 -8.50 9.46 0.99
C ARG A 28 -8.04 7.99 1.00
N ASN A 29 -7.22 7.57 0.03
CA ASN A 29 -6.63 6.21 0.07
C ASN A 29 -5.65 6.00 1.23
N ARG A 30 -4.95 7.05 1.69
CA ARG A 30 -4.04 6.94 2.85
C ARG A 30 -4.76 6.95 4.20
N ARG A 31 -5.98 7.48 4.26
CA ARG A 31 -6.84 7.45 5.44
C ARG A 31 -7.86 6.35 5.20
N GLY A 32 -7.43 5.10 5.39
CA GLY A 32 -8.19 3.90 5.07
C GLY A 32 -9.69 4.08 5.32
N ASN A 33 -10.49 3.87 4.26
CA ASN A 33 -11.88 3.55 4.48
C ASN A 33 -11.88 2.30 5.36
N LYS A 34 -12.34 2.41 6.60
CA LYS A 34 -12.74 1.26 7.41
C LYS A 34 -13.95 0.62 6.72
N LYS A 35 -13.67 -0.16 5.69
CA LYS A 35 -14.49 -1.31 5.34
C LYS A 35 -13.73 -2.51 5.86
N GLU A 36 -14.45 -3.49 6.38
CA GLU A 36 -13.93 -4.79 6.81
C GLU A 36 -13.49 -5.64 5.60
N ASP A 37 -12.86 -5.00 4.61
CA ASP A 37 -12.24 -5.67 3.49
C ASP A 37 -10.79 -5.93 3.93
N LEU A 38 -10.57 -7.03 4.65
CA LEU A 38 -9.22 -7.50 4.97
C LEU A 38 -8.41 -7.54 3.66
N SER A 39 -7.37 -6.73 3.59
CA SER A 39 -6.47 -6.73 2.44
C SER A 39 -5.66 -8.03 2.43
N PHE A 40 -5.14 -8.41 1.27
CA PHE A 40 -4.27 -9.57 1.14
C PHE A 40 -3.10 -9.55 2.15
N SER A 41 -2.56 -8.35 2.42
CA SER A 41 -1.51 -8.17 3.42
C SER A 41 -1.99 -8.46 4.85
N ASP A 42 -3.22 -8.08 5.19
CA ASP A 42 -3.78 -8.33 6.53
C ASP A 42 -4.01 -9.84 6.75
N VAL A 43 -4.42 -10.57 5.72
CA VAL A 43 -4.53 -12.05 5.75
C VAL A 43 -3.15 -12.69 5.89
N MET A 44 -2.15 -12.19 5.16
CA MET A 44 -0.77 -12.69 5.26
C MET A 44 -0.16 -12.44 6.65
N GLU A 45 -0.44 -11.30 7.26
CA GLU A 45 0.00 -10.97 8.61
C GLU A 45 -0.70 -11.85 9.65
N LEU A 46 -2.00 -12.10 9.49
CA LEU A 46 -2.74 -13.02 10.37
C LEU A 46 -2.27 -14.49 10.25
N MET A 47 -1.95 -14.94 9.03
CA MET A 47 -1.41 -16.29 8.79
C MET A 47 0.09 -16.41 9.17
N GLN A 48 0.77 -15.29 9.44
CA GLN A 48 2.16 -15.30 9.84
C GLN A 48 2.27 -15.74 11.30
N HIS A 49 2.55 -17.02 11.50
CA HIS A 49 2.92 -17.55 12.81
C HIS A 49 4.39 -17.24 13.10
N ASP A 50 4.63 -16.38 14.09
CA ASP A 50 5.96 -16.08 14.63
C ASP A 50 6.66 -17.29 15.26
N SER A 51 5.97 -18.41 15.44
CA SER A 51 6.50 -19.64 16.03
C SER A 51 7.58 -20.31 15.17
N TYR A 52 7.70 -19.96 13.88
CA TYR A 52 8.69 -20.54 12.97
C TYR A 52 9.46 -19.46 12.21
N CYS A 53 10.75 -19.67 12.02
CA CYS A 53 11.63 -18.82 11.22
C CYS A 53 12.34 -19.63 10.13
N ARG A 54 12.79 -18.96 9.07
CA ARG A 54 13.63 -19.59 8.04
C ARG A 54 15.10 -19.35 8.37
N GLY A 55 15.83 -20.45 8.57
CA GLY A 55 17.28 -20.45 8.72
C GLY A 55 18.00 -20.27 7.38
N ARG A 56 19.33 -20.17 7.46
CA ARG A 56 20.21 -20.14 6.29
C ARG A 56 19.98 -21.38 5.42
N GLY A 57 19.75 -21.18 4.12
CA GLY A 57 19.38 -22.26 3.18
C GLY A 57 17.86 -22.55 3.10
N GLY A 58 17.02 -21.75 3.75
CA GLY A 58 15.56 -21.86 3.64
C GLY A 58 14.92 -22.91 4.55
N SER A 59 15.71 -23.59 5.40
CA SER A 59 15.25 -24.57 6.38
C SER A 59 14.27 -23.94 7.36
N ILE A 60 13.10 -24.56 7.57
CA ILE A 60 12.14 -24.12 8.59
C ILE A 60 12.67 -24.53 9.97
N LYS A 61 12.71 -23.57 10.91
CA LYS A 61 13.18 -23.76 12.30
C LYS A 61 12.11 -23.24 13.25
N GLN A 62 11.89 -23.92 14.37
CA GLN A 62 11.01 -23.42 15.43
C GLN A 62 11.72 -22.29 16.18
N LYS A 63 11.01 -21.17 16.40
CA LYS A 63 11.51 -20.03 17.15
C LYS A 63 11.48 -20.38 18.63
N THR A 64 12.64 -20.69 19.20
CA THR A 64 12.80 -20.86 20.64
C THR A 64 13.01 -19.49 21.28
N TRP A 65 12.09 -19.09 22.16
CA TRP A 65 12.29 -17.94 23.03
C TRP A 65 13.17 -18.41 24.18
N GLY A 66 14.48 -18.24 24.06
CA GLY A 66 15.40 -18.58 25.15
C GLY A 66 15.12 -17.65 26.33
N ASN A 67 14.58 -18.20 27.42
CA ASN A 67 14.70 -17.58 28.73
C ASN A 67 16.13 -17.88 29.21
N GLY A 68 17.02 -16.89 29.07
CA GLY A 68 18.30 -16.86 29.78
C GLY A 68 18.10 -16.43 31.21
#